data_AF-A0A7C1JA24-F1
#
_entry.id   AF-A0A7C1JA24-F1
#
_cell.length_a   1.000
_cell.length_b   1.000
_cell.length_c   1.000
_cell.angle_alpha   90.00
_cell.angle_beta   90.00
_cell.angle_gamma   90.00
#
_symmetry.space_group_name_H-M   'P 1'
#
loop_
_entity.id
_entity.type
_entity.pdbx_description
1 polymer ?
#
loop_
_entity_poly.entity_id
_entity_poly.type
_entity_poly.pdbx_seq_one_letter_code
_entity_poly.pdbx_strand_id
1 'polypeptide(L)'
;MPTTTYSPQPDPDLSLMQRIARGDGRALSELYTRHGANILNYLTSFLNDRQLAEEVLQDVMMAVWNNAAGFRGDSKVRTWLLTIARNRAINAGRRYSPHLVELDETFFSSDASPVESAEVKSQQEALRAAIKSLPPFHQEILILVFYHQLSGQEVAEVLGVTVGTVKSRLHRAKEMLRRVLQASGEHWNAQ
;
A
#
# COMPACT_ATOMS: atom_id res chain seq x y z
N MET A 1 -22.35 -3.30 32.30
CA MET A 1 -21.26 -3.15 31.32
C MET A 1 -21.90 -2.78 29.99
N PRO A 2 -21.70 -1.59 29.41
CA PRO A 2 -22.21 -1.30 28.09
C PRO A 2 -21.34 -2.06 27.07
N THR A 3 -21.93 -3.06 26.42
CA THR A 3 -21.39 -3.63 25.19
C THR A 3 -21.46 -2.54 24.12
N THR A 4 -20.33 -1.94 23.78
CA THR A 4 -20.21 -1.12 22.57
C THR A 4 -20.47 -2.04 21.38
N THR A 5 -21.71 -2.01 20.88
CA THR A 5 -22.05 -2.57 19.58
C THR A 5 -21.26 -1.78 18.54
N TYR A 6 -20.14 -2.33 18.07
CA TYR A 6 -19.41 -1.80 16.92
C TYR A 6 -20.28 -1.99 15.69
N SER A 7 -21.08 -0.98 15.36
CA SER A 7 -21.75 -0.91 14.06
C SER A 7 -20.66 -0.63 13.02
N PRO A 8 -20.38 -1.54 12.07
CA PRO A 8 -19.41 -1.27 11.02
C PRO A 8 -19.92 -0.07 10.23
N GLN A 9 -19.17 1.04 10.26
CA GLN A 9 -19.47 2.19 9.43
C GLN A 9 -19.37 1.75 7.95
N PRO A 10 -20.38 2.04 7.12
CA PRO A 10 -20.34 1.72 5.71
C PRO A 10 -19.11 2.38 5.07
N ASP A 11 -18.45 1.67 4.17
CA ASP A 11 -17.28 2.17 3.47
C ASP A 11 -17.63 3.50 2.74
N PRO A 12 -16.90 4.60 3.00
CA PRO A 12 -17.23 5.92 2.46
C PRO A 12 -17.18 5.99 0.93
N ASP A 13 -16.49 5.06 0.27
CA ASP A 13 -16.33 5.00 -1.18
C ASP A 13 -17.30 4.01 -1.85
N LEU A 14 -18.11 3.28 -1.07
CA LEU A 14 -19.09 2.34 -1.62
C LEU A 14 -20.07 3.03 -2.59
N SER A 15 -20.50 4.24 -2.25
CA SER A 15 -21.38 5.04 -3.11
C SER A 15 -20.71 5.44 -4.42
N LEU A 16 -19.38 5.68 -4.42
CA LEU A 16 -18.61 5.96 -5.63
C LEU A 16 -18.59 4.72 -6.53
N MET A 17 -18.33 3.55 -5.96
CA MET A 17 -18.34 2.28 -6.71
C MET A 17 -19.68 2.01 -7.38
N GLN A 18 -20.80 2.24 -6.68
CA GLN A 18 -22.15 2.08 -7.24
C GLN A 18 -22.44 3.06 -8.38
N ARG A 19 -21.94 4.30 -8.29
CA ARG A 19 -22.09 5.32 -9.34
C ARG A 19 -21.22 4.98 -10.56
N ILE A 20 -19.97 4.54 -10.34
CA ILE A 20 -19.07 4.09 -11.40
C ILE A 20 -19.69 2.91 -12.16
N ALA A 21 -20.29 1.95 -11.45
CA ALA A 21 -20.99 0.81 -12.07
C ALA A 21 -22.15 1.21 -13.00
N ARG A 22 -22.66 2.44 -12.88
CA ARG A 22 -23.71 3.02 -13.75
C ARG A 22 -23.15 3.95 -14.83
N GLY A 23 -21.84 4.02 -14.99
CA GLY A 23 -21.16 4.87 -15.97
C GLY A 23 -20.95 6.32 -15.53
N ASP A 24 -20.96 6.61 -14.23
CA ASP A 24 -20.65 7.97 -13.74
C ASP A 24 -19.14 8.24 -13.73
N GLY A 25 -18.65 8.88 -14.79
CA GLY A 25 -17.24 9.29 -14.90
C GLY A 25 -16.78 10.27 -13.81
N ARG A 26 -17.67 11.08 -13.24
CA ARG A 26 -17.31 12.00 -12.15
C ARG A 26 -17.02 11.24 -10.86
N ALA A 27 -17.75 10.15 -10.61
CA ALA A 27 -17.46 9.27 -9.48
C ALA A 27 -16.09 8.59 -9.61
N LEU A 28 -15.68 8.23 -10.83
CA LEU A 28 -14.34 7.71 -11.10
C LEU A 28 -13.26 8.77 -10.84
N SER A 29 -13.46 10.00 -11.31
CA SER A 29 -12.56 11.12 -11.02
C SER A 29 -12.46 11.42 -9.53
N GLU A 30 -13.56 11.34 -8.78
CA GLU A 30 -13.57 11.53 -7.33
C GLU A 30 -12.79 10.42 -6.62
N LEU A 31 -12.98 9.16 -7.03
CA LEU A 31 -12.22 8.02 -6.52
C LEU A 31 -10.71 8.17 -6.82
N TYR A 32 -10.36 8.63 -8.02
CA TYR A 32 -8.98 8.93 -8.39
C TYR A 32 -8.39 10.03 -7.51
N THR A 33 -9.10 11.13 -7.28
CA THR A 33 -8.64 12.21 -6.39
C THR A 33 -8.38 11.71 -4.97
N ARG A 34 -9.21 10.79 -4.45
CA ARG A 34 -9.05 10.25 -3.09
C ARG A 34 -7.91 9.24 -2.95
N HIS A 35 -7.71 8.37 -3.95
CA HIS A 35 -6.83 7.19 -3.82
C HIS A 35 -5.63 7.18 -4.75
N GLY A 36 -5.65 7.96 -5.84
CA GLY A 36 -4.67 7.90 -6.93
C GLY A 36 -3.24 8.11 -6.45
N ALA A 37 -2.99 9.14 -5.64
CA ALA A 37 -1.67 9.41 -5.09
C ALA A 37 -1.15 8.24 -4.22
N ASN A 38 -2.00 7.68 -3.36
CA ASN A 38 -1.63 6.55 -2.51
C ASN A 38 -1.34 5.28 -3.31
N ILE A 39 -2.13 5.00 -4.35
CA ILE A 39 -1.91 3.86 -5.24
C ILE A 39 -0.63 4.08 -6.05
N LEU A 40 -0.38 5.29 -6.53
CA LEU A 40 0.82 5.62 -7.28
C LEU A 40 2.07 5.48 -6.45
N ASN A 41 2.05 5.94 -5.19
CA ASN A 41 3.15 5.75 -4.26
C ASN A 41 3.41 4.25 -4.05
N TYR A 42 2.37 3.47 -3.78
CA TYR A 42 2.49 2.01 -3.65
C TYR A 42 3.11 1.37 -4.90
N LEU A 43 2.58 1.68 -6.08
CA LEU A 43 3.10 1.17 -7.36
C LEU A 43 4.54 1.57 -7.61
N THR A 44 4.91 2.81 -7.30
CA THR A 44 6.28 3.31 -7.48
C THR A 44 7.24 2.60 -6.54
N SER A 45 6.85 2.37 -5.29
CA SER A 45 7.64 1.58 -4.34
C SER A 45 7.79 0.11 -4.73
N PHE A 46 6.83 -0.43 -5.50
CA PHE A 46 6.82 -1.82 -5.92
C PHE A 46 7.62 -2.04 -7.22
N LEU A 47 7.49 -1.10 -8.18
CA LEU A 47 8.05 -1.21 -9.53
C LEU A 47 9.41 -0.54 -9.69
N ASN A 48 9.75 0.42 -8.81
CA ASN A 48 10.95 1.26 -8.93
C ASN A 48 11.08 2.01 -10.27
N ASP A 49 9.95 2.29 -10.91
CA ASP A 49 9.87 3.03 -12.16
C ASP A 49 8.61 3.88 -12.09
N ARG A 50 8.80 5.20 -11.99
CA ARG A 50 7.72 6.15 -11.76
C ARG A 50 6.81 6.27 -12.99
N GLN A 51 7.38 6.16 -14.19
CA GLN A 51 6.64 6.20 -15.45
C GLN A 51 5.80 4.93 -15.60
N LEU A 52 6.39 3.76 -15.38
CA LEU A 52 5.67 2.49 -15.41
C LEU A 52 4.59 2.44 -14.32
N ALA A 53 4.84 2.98 -13.13
CA ALA A 53 3.84 3.09 -12.08
C ALA A 53 2.66 3.98 -12.48
N GLU A 54 2.90 5.05 -13.23
CA GLU A 54 1.88 5.94 -13.79
C GLU A 54 1.00 5.23 -14.82
N GLU A 55 1.61 4.46 -15.71
CA GLU A 55 0.90 3.61 -16.68
C GLU A 55 0.05 2.55 -15.96
N VAL A 56 0.62 1.88 -14.96
CA VAL A 56 -0.09 0.88 -14.16
C VAL A 56 -1.25 1.51 -13.37
N LEU A 57 -1.10 2.73 -12.85
CA LEU A 57 -2.18 3.45 -12.19
C LEU A 57 -3.36 3.70 -13.15
N GLN A 58 -3.08 4.09 -14.39
CA GLN A 58 -4.14 4.26 -15.40
C GLN A 58 -4.86 2.94 -15.67
N ASP A 59 -4.12 1.84 -15.80
CA ASP A 59 -4.65 0.48 -15.93
C ASP A 59 -5.53 0.07 -14.74
N VAL A 60 -5.15 0.46 -13.52
CA VAL A 60 -5.95 0.24 -12.31
C VAL A 60 -7.27 1.00 -12.42
N MET A 61 -7.26 2.29 -12.77
CA MET A 61 -8.50 3.07 -12.90
C MET A 61 -9.39 2.55 -14.03
N MET A 62 -8.82 2.09 -15.14
CA MET A 62 -9.56 1.41 -16.22
C MET A 62 -10.15 0.09 -15.75
N ALA A 63 -9.42 -0.69 -14.95
CA ALA A 63 -9.95 -1.92 -14.36
C ALA A 63 -11.10 -1.62 -13.40
N VAL A 64 -11.01 -0.55 -12.61
CA VAL A 64 -12.10 -0.09 -11.73
C VAL A 64 -13.33 0.28 -12.56
N TRP A 65 -13.18 1.11 -13.58
CA TRP A 65 -14.28 1.50 -14.48
C TRP A 65 -15.02 0.28 -15.06
N ASN A 66 -14.26 -0.69 -15.57
CA ASN A 66 -14.81 -1.88 -16.22
C ASN A 66 -15.44 -2.88 -15.23
N ASN A 67 -14.97 -2.93 -13.97
CA ASN A 67 -15.34 -3.98 -13.02
C ASN A 67 -16.08 -3.47 -11.77
N ALA A 68 -16.40 -2.18 -11.69
CA ALA A 68 -17.07 -1.61 -10.52
C ALA A 68 -18.39 -2.30 -10.16
N ALA A 69 -19.15 -2.78 -11.16
CA ALA A 69 -20.38 -3.53 -10.95
C ALA A 69 -20.16 -4.87 -10.23
N GLY A 70 -18.96 -5.44 -10.31
CA GLY A 70 -18.58 -6.68 -9.64
C GLY A 70 -18.12 -6.50 -8.20
N PHE A 71 -17.96 -5.26 -7.71
CA PHE A 71 -17.57 -5.00 -6.34
C PHE A 71 -18.73 -5.26 -5.37
N ARG A 72 -18.63 -6.34 -4.59
CA ARG A 72 -19.69 -6.80 -3.68
C ARG A 72 -19.66 -6.17 -2.28
N GLY A 73 -18.61 -5.41 -1.96
CA GLY A 73 -18.41 -4.88 -0.61
C GLY A 73 -17.85 -5.90 0.39
N ASP A 74 -17.33 -7.04 -0.08
CA ASP A 74 -16.69 -8.07 0.76
C ASP A 74 -15.39 -7.58 1.43
N SER A 75 -14.80 -6.51 0.88
CA SER A 75 -13.65 -5.79 1.44
C SER A 75 -13.91 -4.29 1.39
N LYS A 76 -13.09 -3.49 2.08
CA LYS A 76 -13.07 -2.04 1.82
C LYS A 76 -12.65 -1.75 0.37
N VAL A 77 -13.13 -0.65 -0.19
CA VAL A 77 -12.79 -0.19 -1.55
C VAL A 77 -11.28 0.00 -1.67
N ARG A 78 -10.64 0.61 -0.67
CA ARG A 78 -9.18 0.79 -0.63
C ARG A 78 -8.41 -0.53 -0.75
N THR A 79 -8.83 -1.56 -0.02
CA THR A 79 -8.22 -2.91 -0.05
C THR A 79 -8.37 -3.54 -1.43
N TRP A 80 -9.56 -3.41 -2.03
CA TRP A 80 -9.82 -3.90 -3.38
C TRP A 80 -8.96 -3.18 -4.43
N LEU A 81 -8.84 -1.84 -4.34
CA LEU A 81 -7.97 -1.04 -5.21
C LEU A 81 -6.51 -1.48 -5.12
N LEU A 82 -5.97 -1.67 -3.91
CA LEU A 82 -4.60 -2.14 -3.71
C LEU A 82 -4.38 -3.56 -4.25
N THR A 83 -5.41 -4.42 -4.15
CA THR A 83 -5.37 -5.77 -4.74
C THR A 83 -5.26 -5.71 -6.27
N ILE A 84 -6.05 -4.85 -6.92
CA ILE A 84 -5.96 -4.62 -8.37
C ILE A 84 -4.57 -4.05 -8.72
N ALA A 85 -4.12 -3.02 -8.01
CA ALA A 85 -2.83 -2.37 -8.22
C ALA A 85 -1.68 -3.37 -8.15
N ARG A 86 -1.63 -4.19 -7.11
CA ARG A 86 -0.62 -5.23 -6.94
C ARG A 86 -0.62 -6.23 -8.10
N ASN A 87 -1.80 -6.74 -8.47
CA ASN A 87 -1.90 -7.71 -9.56
C ASN A 87 -1.42 -7.12 -10.89
N ARG A 88 -1.73 -5.86 -11.17
CA ARG A 88 -1.25 -5.15 -12.36
C ARG A 88 0.26 -4.91 -12.29
N ALA A 89 0.79 -4.50 -11.14
CA ALA A 89 2.21 -4.29 -10.92
C ALA A 89 3.03 -5.59 -11.09
N ILE A 90 2.56 -6.72 -10.55
CA ILE A 90 3.21 -8.02 -10.74
C ILE A 90 3.28 -8.38 -12.23
N ASN A 91 2.20 -8.16 -12.96
CA ASN A 91 2.15 -8.46 -14.40
C ASN A 91 3.04 -7.53 -15.22
N ALA A 92 3.10 -6.24 -14.86
CA ALA A 92 3.98 -5.26 -15.50
C ALA A 92 5.45 -5.57 -15.20
N GLY A 93 5.81 -5.74 -13.93
CA GLY A 93 7.20 -5.99 -13.52
C GLY A 93 7.75 -7.33 -14.01
N ARG A 94 6.93 -8.38 -14.14
CA ARG A 94 7.34 -9.64 -14.79
C ARG A 94 7.79 -9.47 -16.25
N ARG A 95 7.30 -8.43 -16.94
CA ARG A 95 7.73 -8.11 -18.31
C ARG A 95 9.08 -7.37 -18.35
N TYR A 96 9.50 -6.75 -17.24
CA TYR A 96 10.67 -5.86 -17.19
C TYR A 96 11.84 -6.40 -16.34
N SER A 97 11.62 -7.16 -15.25
CA SER A 97 12.70 -7.82 -14.48
C SER A 97 12.18 -8.84 -13.44
N PRO A 98 12.83 -10.00 -13.24
CA PRO A 98 12.44 -11.00 -12.23
C PRO A 98 12.82 -10.66 -10.79
N HIS A 99 13.48 -9.52 -10.53
CA HIS A 99 13.92 -9.09 -9.20
C HIS A 99 13.30 -7.74 -8.82
N LEU A 100 12.00 -7.72 -8.54
CA LEU A 100 11.35 -6.54 -7.93
C LEU A 100 11.59 -6.57 -6.42
N VAL A 101 12.23 -5.55 -5.86
CA VAL A 101 11.62 -4.39 -5.16
C VAL A 101 12.78 -3.50 -4.71
N GLU A 102 13.00 -2.40 -5.42
CA GLU A 102 13.73 -1.23 -4.90
C GLU A 102 12.67 -0.20 -4.53
N LEU A 103 12.61 0.26 -3.28
CA LEU A 103 11.71 1.37 -2.94
C LEU A 103 12.22 2.64 -3.61
N ASP A 104 11.35 3.42 -4.23
CA ASP A 104 11.65 4.79 -4.64
C ASP A 104 11.77 5.72 -3.41
N GLU A 105 12.61 6.75 -3.52
CA GLU A 105 12.80 7.79 -2.50
C GLU A 105 11.52 8.60 -2.25
N THR A 106 10.64 8.69 -3.24
CA THR A 106 9.39 9.47 -3.14
C THR A 106 8.33 8.84 -2.23
N PHE A 107 8.35 7.52 -2.04
CA PHE A 107 7.33 6.78 -1.28
C PHE A 107 7.17 7.27 0.15
N PHE A 108 8.27 7.72 0.75
CA PHE A 108 8.32 8.16 2.14
C PHE A 108 8.39 9.69 2.27
N SER A 109 8.20 10.42 1.17
CA SER A 109 8.26 11.89 1.15
C SER A 109 6.88 12.54 1.40
N SER A 110 5.80 11.75 1.55
CA SER A 110 4.47 12.32 1.77
C SER A 110 4.30 12.86 3.20
N ASP A 111 4.10 14.18 3.30
CA ASP A 111 3.76 15.01 4.46
C ASP A 111 4.85 15.29 5.50
N ALA A 112 6.09 15.52 5.05
CA ALA A 112 6.99 16.35 5.85
C ALA A 112 6.45 17.79 5.85
N SER A 113 5.84 18.19 6.96
CA SER A 113 5.70 19.61 7.32
C SER A 113 7.06 20.31 7.07
N PRO A 114 7.12 21.56 6.59
CA PRO A 114 8.37 22.26 6.29
C PRO A 114 9.35 22.42 7.48
N VAL A 115 9.01 21.87 8.65
CA VAL A 115 9.73 21.95 9.92
C VAL A 115 10.13 20.55 10.43
N GLU A 116 10.61 19.66 9.55
CA GLU A 116 11.35 18.48 10.02
C GLU A 116 12.83 18.83 10.24
N SER A 117 13.33 18.61 11.45
CA SER A 117 14.74 18.80 11.78
C SER A 117 15.63 17.86 10.94
N ALA A 118 16.89 18.24 10.74
CA ALA A 118 17.86 17.41 10.01
C ALA A 118 17.98 15.98 10.60
N GLU A 119 17.75 15.85 11.91
CA GLU A 119 17.77 14.57 12.63
C GLU A 119 16.58 13.66 12.27
N VAL A 120 15.38 14.22 12.12
CA VAL A 120 14.19 13.46 11.67
C VAL A 120 14.38 12.98 10.23
N LYS A 121 14.94 13.81 9.35
CA LYS A 121 15.24 13.42 7.97
C LYS A 121 16.25 12.28 7.90
N SER A 122 17.34 12.36 8.69
CA SER A 122 18.35 11.31 8.77
C SER A 122 17.76 9.98 9.24
N GLN A 123 16.94 9.98 10.31
CA GLN A 123 16.28 8.77 10.81
C GLN A 123 15.29 8.18 9.80
N GLN A 124 14.56 9.04 9.08
CA GLN A 124 13.69 8.58 8.00
C GLN A 124 14.50 7.96 6.87
N GLU A 125 15.60 8.58 6.42
CA GLU A 125 16.47 8.03 5.37
C GLU A 125 17.07 6.68 5.74
N ALA A 126 17.51 6.50 6.98
CA ALA A 126 18.01 5.23 7.47
C ALA A 126 16.90 4.17 7.59
N LEU A 127 15.70 4.54 8.06
CA LEU A 127 14.53 3.65 8.03
C LEU A 127 14.18 3.23 6.60
N ARG A 128 14.23 4.15 5.64
CA ARG A 128 14.01 3.88 4.21
C ARG A 128 15.03 2.89 3.68
N ALA A 129 16.32 3.15 3.90
CA ALA A 129 17.41 2.27 3.49
C ALA A 129 17.29 0.88 4.13
N ALA A 130 16.91 0.84 5.40
CA ALA A 130 16.71 -0.41 6.12
C ALA A 130 15.56 -1.23 5.53
N ILE A 131 14.43 -0.60 5.20
CA ILE A 131 13.32 -1.28 4.51
C ILE A 131 13.78 -1.77 3.13
N LYS A 132 14.48 -0.95 2.33
CA LYS A 132 15.01 -1.36 1.01
C LYS A 132 15.93 -2.58 1.07
N SER A 133 16.65 -2.79 2.18
CA SER A 133 17.55 -3.93 2.34
C SER A 133 16.84 -5.28 2.59
N LEU A 134 15.54 -5.26 2.92
CA LEU A 134 14.80 -6.47 3.24
C LEU A 134 14.42 -7.26 1.97
N PRO A 135 14.08 -8.56 2.05
CA PRO A 135 13.54 -9.27 0.91
C PRO A 135 12.18 -8.68 0.46
N PRO A 136 11.88 -8.64 -0.85
CA PRO A 136 10.70 -7.98 -1.42
C PRO A 136 9.38 -8.19 -0.68
N PHE A 137 9.08 -9.43 -0.32
CA PHE A 137 7.83 -9.76 0.37
C PHE A 137 7.72 -9.15 1.78
N HIS A 138 8.85 -8.99 2.48
CA HIS A 138 8.88 -8.35 3.80
C HIS A 138 8.73 -6.84 3.68
N GLN A 139 9.34 -6.24 2.65
CA GLN A 139 9.14 -4.82 2.32
C GLN A 139 7.65 -4.52 2.06
N GLU A 140 7.03 -5.32 1.19
CA GLU A 140 5.64 -5.14 0.79
C GLU A 140 4.67 -5.26 1.98
N ILE A 141 4.89 -6.22 2.88
CA ILE A 141 4.08 -6.35 4.10
C ILE A 141 4.22 -5.12 5.01
N LEU A 142 5.44 -4.59 5.18
CA LEU A 142 5.66 -3.41 6.02
C LEU A 142 4.96 -2.18 5.43
N ILE A 143 5.03 -1.99 4.11
CA ILE A 143 4.34 -0.93 3.39
C ILE A 143 2.81 -1.02 3.61
N LEU A 144 2.22 -2.20 3.39
CA LEU A 144 0.77 -2.37 3.53
C LEU A 144 0.29 -2.14 4.98
N VAL A 145 1.06 -2.58 5.98
CA VAL A 145 0.70 -2.43 7.39
C VAL A 145 0.93 -1.01 7.90
N PHE A 146 2.11 -0.43 7.65
CA PHE A 146 2.50 0.83 8.29
C PHE A 146 2.11 2.07 7.49
N TYR A 147 2.24 2.02 6.16
CA TYR A 147 1.87 3.16 5.30
C TYR A 147 0.39 3.12 4.96
N HIS A 148 -0.11 1.97 4.51
CA HIS A 148 -1.52 1.82 4.18
C HIS A 148 -2.42 1.54 5.38
N GLN A 149 -1.86 1.32 6.58
CA GLN A 149 -2.62 1.10 7.82
C GLN A 149 -3.64 -0.04 7.68
N LEU A 150 -3.32 -1.05 6.87
CA LEU A 150 -4.18 -2.20 6.67
C LEU A 150 -4.07 -3.17 7.85
N SER A 151 -5.20 -3.74 8.24
CA SER A 151 -5.25 -4.85 9.18
C SER A 151 -4.60 -6.10 8.59
N GLY A 152 -4.19 -7.05 9.45
CA GLY A 152 -3.60 -8.31 8.98
C GLY A 152 -4.52 -9.13 8.05
N GLN A 153 -5.84 -8.93 8.15
CA GLN A 153 -6.83 -9.52 7.25
C GLN A 153 -6.82 -8.84 5.88
N GLU A 154 -6.87 -7.50 5.83
CA GLU A 154 -6.80 -6.74 4.58
C GLU A 154 -5.46 -6.96 3.85
N VAL A 155 -4.36 -7.08 4.58
CA VAL A 155 -3.04 -7.44 4.01
C VAL A 155 -3.06 -8.84 3.40
N ALA A 156 -3.70 -9.80 4.06
CA ALA A 156 -3.81 -11.17 3.57
C ALA A 156 -4.57 -11.22 2.23
N GLU A 157 -5.64 -10.43 2.12
CA GLU A 157 -6.42 -10.26 0.89
C GLU A 157 -5.59 -9.65 -0.24
N VAL A 158 -4.89 -8.53 0.01
CA VAL A 158 -4.05 -7.87 -1.00
C VAL A 158 -2.94 -8.80 -1.50
N LEU A 159 -2.29 -9.54 -0.58
CA LEU A 159 -1.16 -10.40 -0.92
C LEU A 159 -1.58 -11.77 -1.49
N GLY A 160 -2.84 -12.17 -1.32
CA GLY A 160 -3.33 -13.50 -1.71
C GLY A 160 -2.76 -14.62 -0.84
N VAL A 161 -2.57 -14.38 0.47
CA VAL A 161 -2.01 -15.35 1.43
C VAL A 161 -2.91 -15.49 2.65
N THR A 162 -2.62 -16.43 3.56
CA THR A 162 -3.37 -16.55 4.82
C THR A 162 -2.94 -15.50 5.84
N VAL A 163 -3.85 -15.13 6.76
CA VAL A 163 -3.52 -14.23 7.89
C VAL A 163 -2.37 -14.78 8.74
N GLY A 164 -2.26 -16.11 8.88
CA GLY A 164 -1.12 -16.75 9.56
C GLY A 164 0.22 -16.47 8.86
N THR A 165 0.23 -16.51 7.53
CA THR A 165 1.40 -16.09 6.73
C THR A 165 1.71 -14.61 6.93
N VAL A 166 0.71 -13.73 6.95
CA VAL A 166 0.91 -12.30 7.23
C VAL A 166 1.56 -12.10 8.61
N LYS A 167 1.00 -12.69 9.67
CA LYS A 167 1.52 -12.57 11.04
C LYS A 167 2.97 -13.02 11.15
N SER A 168 3.27 -14.22 10.65
CA SER A 168 4.62 -14.79 10.73
C SER A 168 5.64 -13.98 9.91
N ARG A 169 5.25 -13.47 8.74
CA ARG A 169 6.11 -12.67 7.86
C ARG A 169 6.30 -11.26 8.36
N LEU A 170 5.26 -10.61 8.89
CA LEU A 170 5.36 -9.30 9.53
C LEU A 170 6.29 -9.37 10.75
N HIS A 171 6.18 -10.42 11.57
CA HIS A 171 7.10 -10.61 12.70
C HIS A 171 8.56 -10.70 12.22
N ARG A 172 8.83 -11.52 11.19
CA ARG A 172 10.18 -11.62 10.60
C ARG A 172 10.64 -10.30 9.98
N ALA A 173 9.77 -9.58 9.29
CA ALA A 173 10.08 -8.28 8.70
C ALA A 173 10.51 -7.26 9.76
N LYS A 174 9.75 -7.16 10.87
CA LYS A 174 10.09 -6.28 12.00
C LYS A 174 11.44 -6.68 12.64
N GLU A 175 11.69 -7.97 12.80
CA GLU A 175 12.95 -8.47 13.36
C GLU A 175 14.15 -8.13 12.47
N MET A 176 14.02 -8.32 11.16
CA MET A 176 15.07 -7.95 10.20
C MET A 176 15.29 -6.44 10.19
N LEU A 177 14.22 -5.65 10.21
CA LEU A 177 14.29 -4.19 10.24
C LEU A 177 15.02 -3.70 11.50
N ARG A 178 14.72 -4.26 12.68
CA ARG A 178 15.43 -3.93 13.92
C ARG A 178 16.92 -4.23 13.83
N ARG A 179 17.31 -5.36 13.26
CA ARG A 179 18.74 -5.74 13.11
C ARG A 179 19.49 -4.77 12.21
N VAL A 180 18.87 -4.35 11.11
CA VAL A 180 19.49 -3.38 10.19
C VAL A 180 19.66 -2.03 10.88
N LEU A 181 18.64 -1.54 11.58
CA LEU A 181 18.70 -0.25 12.27
C LEU A 181 19.70 -0.26 13.43
N GLN A 182 19.77 -1.35 14.21
CA GLN A 182 20.78 -1.53 15.26
C GLN A 182 22.21 -1.53 14.70
N ALA A 183 22.44 -2.16 13.55
CA ALA A 183 23.75 -2.16 12.90
C ALA A 183 24.16 -0.76 12.38
N SER A 184 23.18 0.09 12.06
CA SER A 184 23.38 1.49 11.67
C SER A 184 23.45 2.47 12.85
N GLY A 185 23.28 2.00 14.09
CA GLY A 185 23.33 2.84 15.30
C GLY A 185 22.00 3.52 15.66
N GLU A 186 20.88 3.15 15.02
CA GLU A 186 19.57 3.75 15.23
C GLU A 186 18.63 2.81 16.00
N HIS A 187 17.88 3.36 16.98
CA HIS A 187 16.89 2.61 17.75
C HIS A 187 15.47 2.89 17.25
N TRP A 188 14.84 1.91 16.60
CA TRP A 188 13.45 1.99 16.17
C TRP A 188 12.50 1.23 17.08
N ASN A 189 11.58 1.96 17.72
CA ASN A 189 10.50 1.40 18.51
C ASN A 189 9.21 1.33 17.67
N ALA A 190 8.94 0.19 17.04
CA ALA A 190 7.57 -0.11 16.61
C ALA A 190 6.78 -0.76 17.73
N GLN A 191 5.85 0.02 18.29
CA GLN A 191 4.68 -0.51 18.98
C GLN A 191 3.64 -1.00 17.96
#